data_AF-A0A3P6EP98-F1
#
_entry.id   AF-A0A3P6EP98-F1
#
_cell.length_a   1.000
_cell.length_b   1.000
_cell.length_c   1.000
_cell.angle_alpha   90.00
_cell.angle_beta   90.00
_cell.angle_gamma   90.00
#
_symmetry.space_group_name_H-M   'P 1'
#
loop_
_entity.id
_entity.type
_entity.pdbx_description
1 polymer ?
#
loop_
_entity_poly.entity_id
_entity_poly.type
_entity_poly.pdbx_seq_one_letter_code
_entity_poly.pdbx_strand_id
1 'polypeptide(L)'
;VSKFRPAANNHYYRYSRHCRVGEWKVITNFSLSPVYGLYRHTNHVYKMEFISKTLITDSDIHCDNMFLDLQDFDNIKNGSQDTRFLIDVIGEVVEFGGVDIVHCARKEVTKMEFTLRCYWFIYFD
;
A
#
# COMPACT_ATOMS: atom_id res chain seq x y z
N VAL A 1 6.84 -8.74 -2.58
CA VAL A 1 5.58 -9.07 -1.88
C VAL A 1 5.90 -9.66 -0.52
N SER A 2 5.82 -8.86 0.54
CA SER A 2 5.94 -9.35 1.92
C SER A 2 4.75 -10.25 2.22
N LYS A 3 5.00 -11.53 2.48
CA LYS A 3 3.98 -12.42 3.04
C LYS A 3 3.79 -12.00 4.50
N PHE A 4 2.83 -11.11 4.76
CA PHE A 4 2.24 -10.97 6.07
C PHE A 4 1.80 -12.36 6.53
N ARG A 5 2.42 -12.90 7.59
CA ARG A 5 1.92 -14.10 8.25
C ARG A 5 0.70 -13.66 9.05
N PRO A 6 -0.53 -14.05 8.70
CA PRO A 6 -1.66 -13.78 9.57
C PRO A 6 -1.46 -14.66 10.80
N ALA A 7 -1.46 -14.04 12.00
CA ALA A 7 -1.83 -14.79 13.19
C ALA A 7 -3.20 -15.44 12.91
N ALA A 8 -3.38 -16.69 13.33
CA ALA A 8 -4.55 -17.51 13.04
C ALA A 8 -5.85 -16.88 13.57
N ASN A 9 -6.36 -15.87 12.87
CA ASN A 9 -7.59 -15.16 13.20
C ASN A 9 -8.64 -15.59 12.18
N ASN A 10 -9.69 -16.24 12.67
CA ASN A 10 -10.83 -16.75 11.92
C ASN A 10 -11.42 -15.72 10.91
N HIS A 11 -11.29 -14.43 11.21
CA HIS A 11 -11.70 -13.32 10.36
C HIS A 11 -10.95 -13.22 9.02
N TYR A 12 -9.65 -13.54 8.96
CA TYR A 12 -8.88 -13.43 7.72
C TYR A 12 -9.43 -14.35 6.63
N TYR A 13 -9.68 -15.62 6.95
CA TYR A 13 -10.24 -16.58 6.00
C TYR A 13 -11.67 -16.23 5.59
N ARG A 14 -12.44 -15.66 6.53
CA ARG A 14 -13.81 -15.22 6.27
C ARG A 14 -13.87 -14.07 5.26
N TYR A 15 -13.05 -13.04 5.41
CA TYR A 15 -13.15 -11.83 4.57
C TYR A 15 -12.26 -11.85 3.33
N SER A 16 -11.17 -12.61 3.31
CA SER A 16 -10.25 -12.66 2.16
C SER A 16 -10.91 -13.14 0.86
N ARG A 17 -11.99 -13.93 0.94
CA ARG A 17 -12.76 -14.36 -0.24
C ARG A 17 -13.62 -13.24 -0.84
N HIS A 18 -14.00 -12.24 -0.04
CA HIS A 18 -14.89 -11.16 -0.44
C HIS A 18 -14.13 -9.90 -0.90
N CYS A 19 -12.85 -9.76 -0.55
CA CYS A 19 -12.01 -8.61 -0.92
C CYS A 19 -10.92 -9.03 -1.90
N ARG A 20 -11.24 -9.08 -3.20
CA ARG A 20 -10.21 -9.23 -4.24
C ARG A 20 -9.66 -7.87 -4.66
N VAL A 21 -8.38 -7.84 -5.02
CA VAL A 21 -7.72 -6.62 -5.50
C VAL A 21 -8.37 -6.19 -6.81
N GLY A 22 -8.66 -4.88 -6.93
CA GLY A 22 -9.27 -4.28 -8.12
C GLY A 22 -10.81 -4.22 -8.11
N GLU A 23 -11.47 -4.71 -7.05
CA GLU A 23 -12.93 -4.66 -6.95
C GLU A 23 -13.40 -3.53 -6.01
N TRP A 24 -14.51 -2.90 -6.37
CA TRP A 24 -15.21 -1.93 -5.52
C TRP A 24 -16.15 -2.66 -4.57
N LYS A 25 -16.06 -2.34 -3.28
CA LYS A 25 -16.84 -3.00 -2.22
C LYS A 25 -17.49 -1.97 -1.32
N VAL A 26 -18.68 -2.31 -0.82
CA VAL A 26 -19.32 -1.59 0.28
C VAL A 26 -19.02 -2.35 1.57
N ILE A 27 -18.41 -1.66 2.54
CA ILE A 27 -18.06 -2.23 3.83
C ILE A 27 -18.88 -1.52 4.91
N THR A 28 -19.65 -2.28 5.69
CA THR A 28 -20.49 -1.75 6.78
C THR A 28 -20.25 -2.52 8.08
N ASN A 29 -20.63 -1.91 9.21
CA ASN A 29 -20.50 -2.47 10.55
C ASN A 29 -19.05 -2.86 10.90
N PHE A 30 -18.12 -1.93 10.72
CA PHE A 30 -16.72 -2.05 11.15
C PHE A 30 -16.47 -1.23 12.41
N SER A 31 -15.37 -1.51 13.12
CA SER A 31 -14.89 -0.64 14.20
C SER A 31 -13.77 0.27 13.73
N LEU A 32 -13.62 1.42 14.39
CA LEU A 32 -12.49 2.32 14.21
C LEU A 32 -11.61 2.25 15.44
N SER A 33 -10.29 2.16 15.22
CA SER A 33 -9.30 2.27 16.29
C SER A 33 -8.20 3.26 15.89
N PRO A 34 -7.60 3.98 16.86
CA PRO A 34 -6.53 4.92 16.55
C PRO A 34 -5.30 4.24 15.94
N VAL A 35 -4.58 4.94 15.07
CA VAL A 35 -3.32 4.46 14.46
C VAL A 35 -2.14 5.23 15.03
N TYR A 36 -1.09 4.48 15.38
CA TYR A 36 0.19 5.01 15.84
C TYR A 36 1.34 4.25 15.17
N GLY A 37 2.54 4.83 15.21
CA GLY A 37 3.77 4.17 14.75
C GLY A 37 4.18 4.51 13.32
N LEU A 38 5.02 3.63 12.76
CA LEU A 38 5.65 3.77 11.44
C LEU A 38 4.86 3.05 10.34
N TYR A 39 5.24 3.28 9.08
CA TYR A 39 4.67 2.63 7.89
C TYR A 39 3.17 2.88 7.70
N ARG A 40 2.71 4.08 8.04
CA ARG A 40 1.32 4.50 7.85
C ARG A 40 1.06 4.74 6.37
N HIS A 41 0.04 4.08 5.83
CA HIS A 41 -0.37 4.19 4.42
C HIS A 41 -1.23 5.43 4.14
N THR A 42 -1.89 5.99 5.16
CA THR A 42 -2.72 7.20 5.05
C THR A 42 -2.44 8.13 6.22
N ASN A 43 -2.74 9.42 6.05
CA ASN A 43 -2.68 10.40 7.15
C ASN A 43 -3.85 10.27 8.13
N HIS A 44 -4.85 9.42 7.84
CA HIS A 44 -6.02 9.28 8.68
C HIS A 44 -5.68 8.74 10.08
N VAL A 45 -6.18 9.40 11.12
CA VAL A 45 -5.83 9.11 12.52
C VAL A 45 -6.45 7.81 13.07
N TYR A 46 -7.42 7.25 12.35
CA TYR A 46 -8.06 5.97 12.65
C TYR A 46 -7.87 4.96 11.51
N LYS A 47 -7.86 3.67 11.86
CA LYS A 47 -7.96 2.53 10.92
C LYS A 47 -9.28 1.80 11.12
N MET A 48 -9.74 1.16 10.05
CA MET A 48 -10.87 0.23 10.11
C MET A 48 -10.42 -1.16 10.57
N GLU A 49 -11.23 -1.78 11.42
CA GLU A 49 -11.05 -3.15 11.86
C GLU A 49 -12.33 -3.96 11.59
N PHE A 50 -12.16 -5.14 11.00
CA PHE A 50 -13.29 -6.04 10.74
C PHE A 50 -13.68 -6.76 12.03
N ILE A 51 -14.95 -6.64 12.39
CA ILE A 51 -15.57 -7.30 13.54
C ILE A 51 -16.52 -8.40 13.05
N SER A 52 -16.98 -9.28 13.95
CA SER A 52 -17.84 -10.41 13.60
C SER A 52 -19.10 -10.06 12.80
N LYS A 53 -19.60 -8.82 12.95
CA LYS A 53 -20.78 -8.28 12.28
C LYS A 53 -20.48 -7.45 11.02
N THR A 54 -19.20 -7.29 10.65
CA THR A 54 -18.82 -6.59 9.42
C THR A 54 -19.39 -7.30 8.21
N LEU A 55 -20.03 -6.52 7.34
CA LEU A 55 -20.61 -6.95 6.08
C LEU A 55 -19.82 -6.32 4.93
N ILE A 56 -19.51 -7.14 3.92
CA ILE A 56 -18.81 -6.73 2.70
C ILE A 56 -19.67 -7.19 1.53
N THR A 57 -20.12 -6.25 0.72
CA THR A 57 -20.91 -6.51 -0.49
C THR A 57 -20.24 -5.88 -1.70
N ASP A 58 -20.64 -6.31 -2.89
CA ASP A 58 -20.24 -5.63 -4.12
C ASP A 58 -20.80 -4.21 -4.16
N SER A 59 -20.05 -3.31 -4.78
CA SER A 59 -20.46 -1.92 -4.99
C SER A 59 -20.88 -1.73 -6.44
N ASP A 60 -22.07 -1.14 -6.65
CA ASP A 60 -22.49 -0.65 -7.96
C ASP A 60 -21.82 0.68 -8.32
N ILE A 61 -21.17 1.32 -7.34
CA ILE A 61 -20.44 2.57 -7.51
C ILE A 61 -18.96 2.27 -7.69
N HIS A 62 -18.41 2.79 -8.78
CA HIS A 62 -16.99 2.78 -9.10
C HIS A 62 -16.44 4.21 -8.99
N CYS A 63 -15.20 4.37 -8.55
CA CYS A 63 -14.56 5.68 -8.40
C CYS A 63 -13.18 5.67 -9.05
N ASP A 64 -13.07 6.26 -10.25
CA ASP A 64 -11.81 6.27 -10.99
C ASP A 64 -10.88 7.43 -10.57
N ASN A 65 -11.12 8.03 -9.41
CA ASN A 65 -10.27 9.10 -8.90
C ASN A 65 -8.86 8.58 -8.61
N MET A 66 -7.87 9.40 -8.91
CA MET A 66 -6.49 9.16 -8.48
C MET A 66 -6.44 9.08 -6.95
N PHE A 67 -5.95 7.97 -6.43
CA PHE A 67 -5.79 7.73 -4.99
C PHE A 67 -4.33 7.87 -4.52
N LEU A 68 -3.40 8.07 -5.45
CA LEU A 68 -1.97 8.24 -5.15
C LEU A 68 -1.66 9.67 -4.73
N ASP A 69 -0.81 9.82 -3.72
CA ASP A 69 -0.24 11.11 -3.29
C ASP A 69 1.25 11.15 -3.64
N LEU A 70 1.53 11.51 -4.90
CA LEU A 70 2.87 11.40 -5.50
C LEU A 70 3.85 12.38 -4.86
N GLN A 71 4.96 11.84 -4.37
CA GLN A 71 6.06 12.62 -3.80
C GLN A 71 7.15 12.92 -4.83
N ASP A 72 7.61 14.16 -4.84
CA ASP A 72 8.75 14.59 -5.65
C ASP A 72 10.07 13.99 -5.14
N PHE A 73 10.95 13.62 -6.07
CA PHE A 73 12.20 12.93 -5.75
C PHE A 73 13.19 13.84 -5.01
N ASP A 74 13.18 15.14 -5.24
CA ASP A 74 14.06 16.06 -4.53
C ASP A 74 13.61 16.22 -3.07
N ASN A 75 12.30 16.24 -2.82
CA ASN A 75 11.76 16.21 -1.45
C ASN A 75 12.17 14.95 -0.69
N ILE A 76 12.17 13.79 -1.37
CA ILE A 76 12.61 12.50 -0.80
C ILE A 76 14.11 12.54 -0.49
N LYS A 77 14.94 12.96 -1.45
CA LYS A 77 16.40 13.02 -1.29
C LYS A 77 16.84 13.98 -0.17
N ASN A 78 16.11 15.07 0.00
CA ASN A 78 16.38 16.06 1.05
C ASN A 78 15.88 15.62 2.44
N GLY A 79 15.20 14.48 2.56
CA GLY A 79 14.73 13.94 3.83
C GLY A 79 13.66 14.80 4.51
N SER A 80 12.95 15.62 3.74
CA SER A 80 11.95 16.57 4.24
C SER A 80 10.64 15.91 4.72
N GLN A 81 10.44 14.64 4.35
CA GLN A 81 9.20 13.90 4.58
C GLN A 81 9.17 13.25 5.97
N ASP A 82 7.98 13.17 6.54
CA ASP A 82 7.74 12.44 7.78
C ASP A 82 7.82 10.93 7.52
N THR A 83 8.91 10.30 7.98
CA THR A 83 9.22 8.88 7.76
C THR A 83 8.26 7.91 8.44
N ARG A 84 7.29 8.41 9.23
CA ARG A 84 6.19 7.60 9.75
C ARG A 84 5.22 7.17 8.66
N PHE A 85 5.15 7.89 7.54
CA PHE A 85 4.24 7.63 6.43
C PHE A 85 4.97 6.97 5.25
N LEU A 86 4.25 6.08 4.57
CA LEU A 86 4.67 5.58 3.26
C LEU A 86 4.44 6.69 2.22
N ILE A 87 5.25 6.67 1.17
CA ILE A 87 5.20 7.62 0.07
C ILE A 87 4.84 6.90 -1.22
N ASP A 88 4.13 7.58 -2.11
CA ASP A 88 3.87 7.11 -3.46
C ASP A 88 4.85 7.77 -4.43
N VAL A 89 5.42 6.97 -5.33
CA VAL A 89 6.37 7.45 -6.35
C VAL A 89 5.99 6.88 -7.71
N ILE A 90 6.09 7.72 -8.73
CA ILE A 90 5.95 7.32 -10.14
C ILE A 90 7.13 7.92 -10.90
N GLY A 91 7.69 7.15 -11.82
CA GLY A 91 8.80 7.60 -12.65
C GLY A 91 9.07 6.62 -13.79
N GLU A 92 9.79 7.11 -14.79
CA GLU A 92 10.29 6.28 -15.89
C GLU A 92 11.45 5.42 -15.39
N VAL A 93 11.42 4.12 -15.69
CA VAL A 93 12.57 3.24 -15.47
C VAL A 93 13.61 3.56 -16.54
N VAL A 94 14.72 4.17 -16.14
CA VAL A 94 15.81 4.54 -17.06
C VAL A 94 16.94 3.52 -17.08
N GLU A 95 17.04 2.69 -16.03
CA GLU A 95 18.06 1.66 -15.92
C GLU A 95 17.56 0.49 -15.09
N PHE A 96 17.99 -0.71 -15.48
CA PHE A 96 17.84 -1.94 -14.71
C PHE A 96 19.23 -2.40 -14.24
N GLY A 97 19.46 -2.34 -12.92
CA GLY A 97 20.74 -2.64 -12.30
C GLY A 97 21.03 -4.14 -12.15
N GLY A 98 20.06 -5.01 -12.44
CA GLY A 98 20.20 -6.46 -12.41
C GLY A 98 19.38 -7.16 -11.33
N VAL A 99 19.63 -8.46 -11.18
CA VAL A 99 18.94 -9.36 -10.23
C VAL A 99 19.97 -10.05 -9.35
N ASP A 100 19.81 -9.92 -8.04
CA ASP A 100 20.63 -10.59 -7.04
C ASP A 100 19.78 -11.50 -6.14
N ILE A 101 20.43 -12.42 -5.44
CA ILE A 101 19.84 -13.18 -4.33
C ILE A 101 20.50 -12.69 -3.04
N VAL A 102 19.69 -12.17 -2.11
CA VAL A 102 20.15 -11.70 -0.81
C VAL A 102 19.52 -12.52 0.32
N HIS A 103 20.26 -12.71 1.41
CA HIS A 103 19.73 -13.37 2.60
C HIS A 103 19.10 -12.34 3.55
N CYS A 104 17.79 -12.43 3.76
CA CYS A 104 17.06 -11.57 4.68
C CYS A 104 16.22 -12.43 5.64
N ALA A 105 16.37 -12.23 6.94
CA ALA A 105 15.65 -12.98 7.98
C ALA A 105 15.69 -14.52 7.79
N ARG A 106 16.88 -15.08 7.50
CA ARG A 106 17.12 -16.52 7.24
C ARG A 106 16.41 -17.08 6.01
N LYS A 107 15.98 -16.22 5.08
CA LYS A 107 15.38 -16.62 3.81
C LYS A 107 16.11 -15.95 2.66
N GLU A 108 16.30 -16.68 1.58
CA GLU A 108 16.75 -16.12 0.31
C GLU A 108 15.62 -15.30 -0.33
N VAL A 109 15.95 -14.09 -0.74
CA VAL A 109 15.05 -13.13 -1.37
C VAL A 109 15.72 -12.60 -2.61
N THR A 110 15.01 -12.62 -3.73
CA THR A 110 15.45 -11.98 -4.97
C THR A 110 15.36 -10.46 -4.82
N LYS A 111 16.49 -9.77 -4.99
CA LYS A 111 16.57 -8.31 -5.08
C LYS A 111 16.63 -7.92 -6.55
N MET A 112 15.86 -6.90 -6.92
CA MET A 112 15.92 -6.26 -8.23
C MET A 112 16.17 -4.77 -8.01
N GLU A 113 16.98 -4.16 -8.85
CA GLU A 113 17.36 -2.76 -8.75
C GLU A 113 16.97 -1.99 -10.01
N PHE A 114 16.34 -0.84 -9.80
CA PHE A 114 15.87 0.06 -10.86
C PHE A 114 16.28 1.49 -10.54
N THR A 115 16.75 2.21 -11.56
CA THR A 115 16.90 3.67 -11.49
C THR A 115 15.64 4.30 -12.07
N LEU A 116 14.96 5.11 -11.27
CA LEU A 116 13.78 5.86 -11.69
C LEU A 116 14.14 7.31 -11.98
N ARG A 117 13.63 7.84 -13.09
CA ARG A 117 13.65 9.27 -13.40
C ARG A 117 12.27 9.87 -13.21
N CYS A 118 12.19 10.90 -12.37
CA CYS A 118 11.00 11.73 -12.25
C CYS A 118 10.95 12.68 -13.45
N TYR A 119 9.79 12.78 -14.10
CA TYR A 119 9.47 13.93 -14.93
C TYR A 119 8.48 14.78 -14.15
N TRP A 120 8.79 16.06 -13.99
CA TRP A 120 7.88 17.08 -13.44
C TRP A 120 6.55 17.26 -14.22
N PHE A 121 6.31 16.44 -15.24
CA PHE A 121 5.27 16.60 -16.24
C PHE A 121 4.78 15.25 -16.77
N ILE A 122 4.37 14.35 -15.89
CA ILE A 122 3.30 13.44 -16.31
C ILE A 122 2.03 14.29 -16.23
N TYR A 123 1.80 15.04 -17.31
CA TYR A 123 0.54 15.74 -17.54
C TYR A 123 -0.57 14.68 -17.44
N PHE A 124 -1.41 14.79 -16.41
CA PHE A 124 -2.73 14.18 -16.42
C PHE A 124 -3.60 15.09 -17.30
N ASP A 125 -3.54 14.89 -18.62
CA ASP A 125 -4.62 15.25 -19.55
C ASP A 125 -5.58 14.06 -19.69
#